data_AF-A0A165ZRX3-F1
#
_entry.id   AF-A0A165ZRX3-F1
#
_cell.length_a   1.000
_cell.length_b   1.000
_cell.length_c   1.000
_cell.angle_alpha   90.00
_cell.angle_beta   90.00
_cell.angle_gamma   90.00
#
_symmetry.space_group_name_H-M   'P 1'
#
loop_
_entity.id
_entity.type
_entity.pdbx_description
1 polymer ?
#
loop_
_entity_poly.entity_id
_entity_poly.type
_entity_poly.pdbx_seq_one_letter_code
_entity_poly.pdbx_strand_id
1 'polypeptide(L)'
;ESILAHNIIDIRHRPGVDNPVADGLSRLWQNRKRTATDGSSWSVLPDWEARSGVRNDILSVNADSAAHEAPPALNSELQERFRGDSFFEPITRHLLGLDAGTSISERRRAMHRAKGFLIERGKLWRLTSKSSDRVARTECIPKAEGFDFAMAAHRKIGHFKSVDALKLHIHETTFWPGMDKD
;
A
#
# COMPACT_ATOMS: atom_id res chain seq x y z
N GLU A 1 18.48 -1.19 -12.06
CA GLU A 1 19.86 -0.66 -12.11
C GLU A 1 20.77 -1.68 -11.44
N SER A 2 21.90 -2.03 -12.08
CA SER A 2 22.83 -3.05 -11.56
C SER A 2 23.83 -2.41 -10.61
N ILE A 3 23.93 -2.91 -9.36
CA ILE A 3 24.99 -2.49 -8.45
C ILE A 3 26.27 -3.22 -8.89
N LEU A 4 27.14 -2.51 -9.61
CA LEU A 4 28.48 -3.00 -9.92
C LEU A 4 29.30 -2.97 -8.62
N ALA A 5 29.54 -4.14 -8.03
CA ALA A 5 30.47 -4.28 -6.93
C ALA A 5 31.89 -4.02 -7.45
N HIS A 6 32.54 -2.97 -6.93
CA HIS A 6 33.91 -2.62 -7.31
C HIS A 6 34.88 -3.21 -6.31
N ASN A 7 35.83 -4.02 -6.78
CA ASN A 7 36.94 -4.48 -5.95
C ASN A 7 38.01 -3.38 -5.90
N ILE A 8 38.12 -2.69 -4.76
CA ILE A 8 39.14 -1.66 -4.56
C ILE A 8 40.47 -2.34 -4.24
N ILE A 9 41.37 -2.37 -5.23
CA ILE A 9 42.67 -3.05 -5.12
C ILE A 9 43.76 -2.12 -4.55
N ASP A 10 43.63 -0.81 -4.78
CA ASP A 10 44.64 0.20 -4.43
C ASP A 10 44.01 1.61 -4.37
N ILE A 11 44.49 2.48 -3.48
CA ILE A 11 44.05 3.88 -3.37
C ILE A 11 45.25 4.78 -3.61
N ARG A 12 45.13 5.69 -4.57
CA ARG A 12 46.22 6.57 -4.98
C ARG A 12 45.88 8.04 -4.80
N HIS A 13 46.89 8.81 -4.42
CA HIS A 13 46.81 10.25 -4.51
C HIS A 13 46.76 10.66 -5.99
N ARG A 14 45.86 11.60 -6.33
CA ARG A 14 45.75 12.12 -7.70
C ARG A 14 46.85 13.17 -7.90
N PRO A 15 47.78 13.01 -8.87
CA PRO A 15 48.80 14.01 -9.12
C PRO A 15 48.14 15.27 -9.67
N GLY A 16 48.29 16.39 -8.97
CA GLY A 16 47.65 17.66 -9.33
C GLY A 16 47.91 18.78 -8.34
N VAL A 17 48.31 18.45 -7.11
CA VAL A 17 48.84 19.40 -6.12
C VAL A 17 50.13 18.79 -5.57
N ASP A 18 51.24 19.52 -5.63
CA ASP A 18 52.59 19.09 -5.23
C ASP A 18 52.67 18.80 -3.72
N ASN A 19 52.09 17.69 -3.28
CA ASN A 19 52.31 17.12 -1.96
C ASN A 19 53.21 15.88 -2.11
N PRO A 20 54.54 16.05 -2.19
CA PRO A 20 55.48 14.95 -2.41
C PRO A 20 55.45 13.93 -1.26
N VAL A 21 55.04 14.35 -0.05
CA VAL A 21 54.89 13.46 1.10
C VAL A 21 53.71 12.51 0.91
N ALA A 22 52.55 13.03 0.48
CA ALA A 22 51.37 12.21 0.22
C ALA A 22 51.55 11.28 -1.00
N ASP A 23 52.22 11.75 -2.06
CA ASP A 23 52.55 10.92 -3.22
C ASP A 23 53.53 9.80 -2.82
N GLY A 24 54.59 10.11 -2.06
CA GLY A 24 55.54 9.13 -1.53
C GLY A 24 54.89 8.07 -0.66
N LEU A 25 54.00 8.46 0.27
CA LEU A 25 53.26 7.52 1.12
C LEU A 25 52.30 6.64 0.31
N SER A 26 51.64 7.17 -0.73
CA SER A 26 50.74 6.39 -1.58
C SER A 26 51.46 5.34 -2.44
N ARG A 27 52.76 5.56 -2.71
CA ARG A 27 53.60 4.63 -3.49
C ARG A 27 54.42 3.68 -2.63
N LEU A 28 54.44 3.88 -1.31
CA LEU A 28 55.27 3.12 -0.35
C LEU A 28 55.10 1.60 -0.45
N TRP A 29 53.92 1.15 -0.89
CA TRP A 29 53.58 -0.27 -1.00
C TRP A 29 53.65 -0.81 -2.44
N GLN A 30 54.03 0.03 -3.42
CA GLN A 30 54.19 -0.39 -4.80
C GLN A 30 55.46 -1.26 -4.93
N ASN A 31 55.31 -2.45 -5.51
CA ASN A 31 56.36 -3.48 -5.71
C ASN A 31 56.77 -4.30 -4.48
N ARG A 32 56.09 -4.17 -3.34
CA ARG A 32 56.27 -5.11 -2.24
C ARG A 32 55.55 -6.42 -2.56
N LYS A 33 56.20 -7.57 -2.36
CA LYS A 33 55.52 -8.87 -2.48
C LYS A 33 54.41 -8.92 -1.42
N ARG A 34 53.18 -9.19 -1.87
CA ARG A 34 52.05 -9.40 -0.98
C ARG A 34 52.31 -10.61 -0.10
N THR A 35 51.99 -10.50 1.19
CA THR A 35 52.15 -11.56 2.19
C THR A 35 50.80 -11.86 2.80
N ALA A 36 50.56 -13.09 3.25
CA ALA A 36 49.26 -13.46 3.83
C ALA A 36 48.84 -12.61 5.05
N THR A 37 49.80 -11.91 5.68
CA THR A 37 49.64 -11.07 6.87
C THR A 37 49.44 -9.58 6.57
N ASP A 38 49.56 -9.13 5.32
CA ASP A 38 49.45 -7.69 4.98
C ASP A 38 48.00 -7.19 4.76
N GLY A 39 47.02 -8.08 4.95
CA GLY A 39 45.60 -7.77 4.77
C GLY A 39 45.15 -7.71 3.31
N SER A 40 46.01 -7.99 2.33
CA SER A 40 45.63 -8.07 0.91
C SER A 40 44.83 -9.34 0.56
N SER A 41 44.77 -10.30 1.48
CA SER A 41 44.07 -11.58 1.32
C SER A 41 42.56 -11.49 1.57
N TRP A 42 42.06 -10.39 2.13
CA TRP A 42 40.63 -10.21 2.41
C TRP A 42 40.15 -8.87 1.86
N SER A 43 39.08 -8.89 1.06
CA SER A 43 38.39 -7.67 0.64
C SER A 43 37.41 -7.26 1.72
N VAL A 44 37.48 -6.02 2.18
CA VAL A 44 36.37 -5.41 2.93
C VAL A 44 35.23 -5.28 1.94
N LEU A 45 34.16 -6.07 2.10
CA LEU A 45 32.91 -5.78 1.43
C LEU A 45 32.53 -4.35 1.86
N PRO A 46 32.35 -3.39 0.93
CA PRO A 46 32.11 -1.99 1.26
C PRO A 46 30.75 -1.77 1.95
N ASP A 47 29.95 -2.83 2.07
CA ASP A 47 28.59 -2.75 2.55
C ASP A 47 28.57 -2.76 4.08
N TRP A 48 28.20 -1.60 4.65
CA TRP A 48 27.87 -1.43 6.06
C TRP A 48 26.84 -2.47 6.56
N GLU A 49 26.01 -2.99 5.65
CA GLU A 49 25.06 -4.08 5.85
C GLU A 49 25.72 -5.40 6.28
N ALA A 50 26.96 -5.69 5.86
CA ALA A 50 27.66 -6.91 6.27
C ALA A 50 28.01 -6.92 7.77
N ARG A 51 28.13 -5.73 8.40
CA ARG A 51 28.44 -5.58 9.82
C ARG A 51 27.21 -5.45 10.70
N SER A 52 26.18 -4.73 10.25
CA SER A 52 24.98 -4.45 11.07
C SER A 52 23.75 -5.27 10.69
N GLY A 53 23.81 -6.01 9.58
CA GLY A 53 22.63 -6.49 8.88
C GLY A 53 21.88 -5.35 8.20
N VAL A 54 20.99 -5.69 7.27
CA VAL A 54 20.04 -4.76 6.66
C VAL A 54 19.02 -4.36 7.72
N ARG A 55 19.20 -3.19 8.35
CA ARG A 55 18.37 -2.77 9.49
C ARG A 55 16.96 -2.32 9.08
N ASN A 56 16.82 -1.88 7.83
CA ASN A 56 15.56 -1.45 7.23
C ASN A 56 15.37 -2.17 5.90
N ASP A 57 15.01 -3.46 5.95
CA ASP A 57 14.66 -4.17 4.72
C ASP A 57 13.21 -3.81 4.32
N ILE A 58 13.09 -2.83 3.43
CA ILE A 58 11.81 -2.36 2.87
C ILE A 58 11.25 -3.38 1.86
N LEU A 59 12.07 -4.35 1.43
CA LEU A 59 11.74 -5.35 0.42
C LEU A 59 11.73 -6.78 1.00
N SER A 60 11.75 -6.93 2.34
CA SER A 60 11.54 -8.20 3.02
C SER A 60 10.18 -8.76 2.61
N VAL A 61 10.17 -9.62 1.60
CA VAL A 61 9.03 -10.50 1.33
C VAL A 61 9.10 -11.59 2.38
N ASN A 62 8.57 -11.31 3.58
CA ASN A 62 8.35 -12.34 4.57
C ASN A 62 7.49 -13.42 3.90
N ALA A 63 8.01 -14.64 3.76
CA ALA A 63 7.21 -15.77 3.30
C ALA A 63 6.02 -16.03 4.24
N ASP A 64 6.08 -15.54 5.48
CA ASP A 64 4.96 -15.54 6.43
C ASP A 64 3.86 -14.53 6.05
N SER A 65 4.14 -13.53 5.21
CA SER A 65 3.11 -12.69 4.59
C SER A 65 2.31 -13.45 3.52
N ALA A 66 2.82 -14.59 3.01
CA ALA A 66 2.01 -15.50 2.20
C ALA A 66 0.98 -16.25 3.06
N ALA A 67 1.15 -16.31 4.39
CA ALA A 67 0.13 -16.82 5.32
C ALA A 67 -0.97 -15.79 5.65
N HIS A 68 -0.84 -14.53 5.18
CA HIS A 68 -1.96 -13.60 5.11
C HIS A 68 -2.77 -13.71 3.80
N GLU A 69 -2.42 -14.64 2.91
CA GLU A 69 -3.40 -15.23 1.98
C GLU A 69 -4.29 -16.21 2.75
N ALA A 70 -5.07 -15.69 3.68
CA ALA A 70 -6.15 -16.48 4.25
C ALA A 70 -7.14 -16.83 3.12
N PRO A 71 -7.58 -18.10 3.02
CA PRO A 71 -8.51 -18.57 2.01
C PRO A 71 -9.88 -17.84 2.04
N PRO A 72 -10.65 -17.89 0.93
CA PRO A 72 -11.55 -16.85 0.42
C PRO A 72 -12.87 -16.63 1.18
N ALA A 73 -13.02 -17.02 2.45
CA ALA A 73 -14.32 -16.95 3.14
C ALA A 73 -14.84 -15.50 3.31
N LEU A 74 -13.99 -14.57 3.77
CA LEU A 74 -14.38 -13.16 3.90
C LEU A 74 -14.60 -12.48 2.54
N ASN A 75 -13.89 -12.95 1.51
CA ASN A 75 -14.03 -12.44 0.15
C ASN A 75 -15.34 -12.95 -0.49
N SER A 76 -15.74 -14.19 -0.20
CA SER A 76 -17.03 -14.73 -0.64
C SER A 76 -18.20 -14.05 0.08
N GLU A 77 -18.11 -13.79 1.38
CA GLU A 77 -19.17 -13.10 2.13
C GLU A 77 -19.44 -11.69 1.57
N LEU A 78 -18.38 -10.92 1.29
CA LEU A 78 -18.53 -9.59 0.68
C LEU A 78 -19.14 -9.66 -0.73
N GLN A 79 -18.73 -10.63 -1.53
CA GLN A 79 -19.29 -10.81 -2.87
C GLN A 79 -20.75 -11.19 -2.83
N GLU A 80 -21.13 -12.10 -1.94
CA GLU A 80 -22.52 -12.52 -1.75
C GLU A 80 -23.39 -11.37 -1.26
N ARG A 81 -22.90 -10.59 -0.29
CA ARG A 81 -23.64 -9.44 0.25
C ARG A 81 -23.92 -8.37 -0.80
N PHE A 82 -22.95 -8.09 -1.67
CA PHE A 82 -23.10 -7.08 -2.74
C PHE A 82 -23.56 -7.66 -4.08
N ARG A 83 -23.99 -8.93 -4.12
CA ARG A 83 -24.42 -9.60 -5.34
C ARG A 83 -25.71 -8.98 -5.87
N GLY A 84 -25.73 -8.60 -7.16
CA GLY A 84 -26.89 -8.00 -7.80
C GLY A 84 -27.01 -6.50 -7.61
N ASP A 85 -26.11 -5.86 -6.84
CA ASP A 85 -26.03 -4.40 -6.80
C ASP A 85 -25.22 -3.89 -8.00
N SER A 86 -25.92 -3.28 -8.95
CA SER A 86 -25.33 -2.69 -10.16
C SER A 86 -24.16 -1.72 -9.91
N PHE A 87 -24.11 -1.10 -8.73
CA PHE A 87 -23.08 -0.11 -8.41
C PHE A 87 -21.88 -0.73 -7.70
N PHE A 88 -22.13 -1.53 -6.66
CA PHE A 88 -21.07 -2.07 -5.80
C PHE A 88 -20.46 -3.37 -6.32
N GLU A 89 -21.20 -4.21 -7.05
CA GLU A 89 -20.70 -5.50 -7.55
C GLU A 89 -19.43 -5.37 -8.41
N PRO A 90 -19.32 -4.41 -9.37
CA PRO A 90 -18.08 -4.24 -10.13
C PRO A 90 -16.92 -3.72 -9.28
N ILE A 91 -17.22 -2.95 -8.23
CA ILE A 91 -16.22 -2.35 -7.33
C ILE A 91 -15.62 -3.43 -6.43
N THR A 92 -16.47 -4.24 -5.80
CA THR A 92 -16.02 -5.33 -4.92
C THR A 92 -15.23 -6.37 -5.70
N ARG A 93 -15.70 -6.76 -6.89
CA ARG A 93 -14.92 -7.66 -7.78
C ARG A 93 -13.54 -7.09 -8.11
N HIS A 94 -13.47 -5.80 -8.46
CA HIS A 94 -12.19 -5.18 -8.79
C HIS A 94 -11.23 -5.13 -7.58
N LEU A 95 -11.72 -4.75 -6.40
CA LEU A 95 -10.91 -4.68 -5.19
C LEU A 95 -10.41 -6.05 -4.71
N LEU A 96 -11.14 -7.12 -5.02
CA LEU A 96 -10.75 -8.50 -4.73
C LEU A 96 -9.86 -9.12 -5.81
N GLY A 97 -9.46 -8.36 -6.84
CA GLY A 97 -8.62 -8.85 -7.93
C GLY A 97 -9.34 -9.78 -8.91
N LEU A 98 -10.67 -9.85 -8.86
CA LEU A 98 -11.47 -10.61 -9.82
C LEU A 98 -11.75 -9.79 -11.09
N ASP A 99 -12.05 -10.49 -12.18
CA ASP A 99 -12.45 -9.85 -13.42
C ASP A 99 -13.76 -9.07 -13.25
N ALA A 100 -13.63 -7.73 -13.18
CA ALA A 100 -14.73 -6.80 -12.95
C ALA A 100 -15.62 -6.54 -14.19
N GLY A 101 -15.48 -7.34 -15.25
CA GLY A 101 -16.25 -7.23 -16.49
C GLY A 101 -15.61 -8.00 -17.64
N THR A 102 -16.40 -8.30 -18.68
CA THR A 102 -15.93 -9.01 -19.88
C THR A 102 -15.20 -8.07 -20.84
N SER A 103 -15.53 -6.78 -20.80
CA SER A 103 -14.90 -5.77 -21.66
C SER A 103 -13.81 -4.96 -20.95
N ILE A 104 -12.84 -4.45 -21.71
CA ILE A 104 -11.80 -3.53 -21.20
C ILE A 104 -12.43 -2.24 -20.64
N SER A 105 -13.51 -1.76 -21.26
CA SER A 105 -14.21 -0.54 -20.85
C SER A 105 -14.84 -0.68 -19.46
N GLU A 106 -15.51 -1.82 -19.20
CA GLU A 106 -16.11 -2.10 -17.90
C GLU A 106 -15.05 -2.24 -16.80
N ARG A 107 -13.96 -2.95 -17.08
CA ARG A 107 -12.83 -3.07 -16.14
C ARG A 107 -12.23 -1.72 -15.79
N ARG A 108 -12.01 -0.85 -16.79
CA ARG A 108 -11.50 0.51 -16.57
C ARG A 108 -12.47 1.37 -15.77
N ARG A 109 -13.77 1.22 -16.02
CA ARG A 109 -14.83 1.93 -15.29
C ARG A 109 -14.92 1.46 -13.84
N ALA A 110 -14.83 0.15 -13.60
CA ALA A 110 -14.80 -0.44 -12.25
C ALA A 110 -13.56 0.03 -11.48
N MET A 111 -12.38 -0.02 -12.11
CA MET A 111 -11.13 0.51 -11.54
C MET A 111 -11.25 1.98 -11.14
N HIS A 112 -11.79 2.82 -12.04
CA HIS A 112 -11.97 4.24 -11.75
C HIS A 112 -12.91 4.47 -10.56
N ARG A 113 -14.02 3.71 -10.49
CA ARG A 113 -14.96 3.80 -9.37
C ARG A 113 -14.34 3.32 -8.06
N ALA A 114 -13.54 2.27 -8.10
CA ALA A 114 -12.92 1.67 -6.93
C ALA A 114 -11.87 2.57 -6.24
N LYS A 115 -11.34 3.60 -6.91
CA LYS A 115 -10.35 4.54 -6.33
C LYS A 115 -10.77 5.18 -5.01
N GLY A 116 -12.08 5.34 -4.78
CA GLY A 116 -12.63 5.92 -3.55
C GLY A 116 -13.10 4.89 -2.54
N PHE A 117 -12.74 3.61 -2.68
CA PHE A 117 -13.23 2.54 -1.82
C PHE A 117 -12.09 1.68 -1.31
N LEU A 118 -12.30 1.10 -0.12
CA LEU A 118 -11.35 0.21 0.55
C LEU A 118 -12.11 -0.94 1.19
N ILE A 119 -11.54 -2.14 1.14
CA ILE A 119 -12.02 -3.28 1.93
C ILE A 119 -11.17 -3.36 3.20
N GLU A 120 -11.81 -3.25 4.36
CA GLU A 120 -11.15 -3.35 5.66
C GLU A 120 -12.04 -4.17 6.59
N ARG A 121 -11.48 -5.21 7.23
CA ARG A 121 -12.19 -6.11 8.17
C ARG A 121 -13.48 -6.72 7.59
N GLY A 122 -13.45 -7.14 6.33
CA GLY A 122 -14.62 -7.76 5.67
C GLY A 122 -15.75 -6.79 5.35
N LYS A 123 -15.52 -5.47 5.46
CA LYS A 123 -16.51 -4.43 5.12
C LYS A 123 -15.99 -3.55 3.99
N LEU A 124 -16.90 -3.08 3.16
CA LEU A 124 -16.61 -2.10 2.13
C LEU A 124 -16.74 -0.69 2.73
N TRP A 125 -15.70 0.11 2.59
CA TRP A 125 -15.63 1.49 3.08
C TRP A 125 -15.51 2.46 1.93
N ARG A 126 -16.23 3.57 1.99
CA ARG A 126 -16.04 4.72 1.10
C ARG A 126 -15.07 5.68 1.76
N LEU A 127 -14.01 6.03 1.05
CA LEU A 127 -13.03 7.02 1.43
C LEU A 127 -13.39 8.37 0.80
N THR A 128 -13.46 9.40 1.62
CA THR A 128 -13.64 10.78 1.18
C THR A 128 -12.31 11.52 1.31
N SER A 129 -11.81 12.06 0.19
CA SER A 129 -10.59 12.88 0.18
C SER A 129 -10.86 14.37 0.31
N LYS A 130 -12.13 14.76 0.42
CA LYS A 130 -12.54 16.17 0.50
C LYS A 130 -12.45 16.65 1.94
N SER A 131 -11.75 17.75 2.17
CA SER A 131 -11.65 18.40 3.48
C SER A 131 -12.99 18.91 4.04
N SER A 132 -13.99 19.09 3.17
CA SER A 132 -15.34 19.51 3.55
C SER A 132 -16.21 18.36 4.09
N ASP A 133 -15.83 17.10 3.88
CA ASP A 133 -16.61 15.97 4.40
C ASP A 133 -16.34 15.80 5.90
N ARG A 134 -17.41 15.70 6.70
CA ARG A 134 -17.31 15.56 8.16
C ARG A 134 -16.66 14.24 8.58
N VAL A 135 -16.82 13.20 7.77
CA VAL A 135 -16.36 11.84 8.05
C VAL A 135 -15.46 11.39 6.92
N ALA A 136 -14.24 10.96 7.27
CA ALA A 136 -13.23 10.50 6.33
C ALA A 136 -13.53 9.12 5.71
N ARG A 137 -14.29 8.28 6.43
CA ARG A 137 -14.68 6.94 5.99
C ARG A 137 -16.10 6.58 6.39
N THR A 138 -16.89 6.04 5.46
CA THR A 138 -18.26 5.58 5.73
C THR A 138 -18.45 4.14 5.28
N GLU A 139 -19.24 3.37 6.03
CA GLU A 139 -19.53 1.98 5.68
C GLU A 139 -20.48 1.93 4.48
N CYS A 140 -20.12 1.18 3.45
CA CYS A 140 -21.00 0.96 2.31
C CYS A 140 -21.96 -0.18 2.60
N ILE A 141 -23.23 0.03 2.28
CA ILE A 141 -24.28 -1.01 2.38
C ILE A 141 -24.95 -1.21 1.02
N PRO A 142 -25.41 -2.43 0.70
CA PRO A 142 -26.16 -2.69 -0.53
C PRO A 142 -27.42 -1.82 -0.58
N LYS A 143 -27.84 -1.42 -1.78
CA LYS A 143 -29.06 -0.61 -1.93
C LYS A 143 -30.30 -1.27 -1.32
N ALA A 144 -30.40 -2.60 -1.40
CA ALA A 144 -31.52 -3.35 -0.82
C ALA A 144 -31.62 -3.21 0.71
N GLU A 145 -30.48 -3.11 1.41
CA GLU A 145 -30.43 -2.93 2.86
C GLU A 145 -30.58 -1.45 3.28
N GLY A 146 -30.32 -0.52 2.36
CA GLY A 146 -30.27 0.92 2.65
C GLY A 146 -31.59 1.49 3.18
N PHE A 147 -32.71 1.11 2.56
CA PHE A 147 -34.03 1.58 2.99
C PHE A 147 -34.40 1.09 4.40
N ASP A 148 -34.18 -0.19 4.68
CA ASP A 148 -34.45 -0.77 6.00
C ASP A 148 -33.56 -0.15 7.08
N PHE A 149 -32.30 0.13 6.75
CA PHE A 149 -31.39 0.84 7.63
C PHE A 149 -31.88 2.26 7.93
N ALA A 150 -32.29 3.02 6.91
CA ALA A 150 -32.84 4.37 7.06
C ALA A 150 -34.11 4.37 7.93
N MET A 151 -35.01 3.41 7.71
CA MET A 151 -36.23 3.22 8.49
C MET A 151 -35.91 2.87 9.95
N ALA A 152 -34.95 1.98 10.19
CA ALA A 152 -34.52 1.61 11.53
C ALA A 152 -33.86 2.78 12.28
N ALA A 153 -33.00 3.54 11.59
CA ALA A 153 -32.39 4.75 12.13
C ALA A 153 -33.44 5.79 12.49
N HIS A 154 -34.43 6.01 11.62
CA HIS A 154 -35.54 6.92 11.88
C HIS A 154 -36.35 6.53 13.12
N ARG A 155 -36.65 5.25 13.31
CA ARG A 155 -37.35 4.75 14.50
C ARG A 155 -36.51 4.90 15.77
N LYS A 156 -35.21 4.59 15.70
CA LYS A 156 -34.30 4.58 16.85
C LYS A 156 -34.07 5.96 17.45
N ILE A 157 -33.89 6.96 16.60
CA ILE A 157 -33.54 8.32 17.05
C ILE A 157 -34.82 9.14 17.33
N GLY A 158 -35.99 8.55 17.06
CA GLY A 158 -37.29 9.19 17.17
C GLY A 158 -37.65 9.94 15.89
N HIS A 159 -38.94 10.24 15.71
CA HIS A 159 -39.43 11.09 14.63
C HIS A 159 -38.81 12.49 14.75
N PHE A 160 -37.58 12.65 14.25
CA PHE A 160 -36.94 13.95 14.16
C PHE A 160 -37.87 14.91 13.41
N LYS A 161 -37.90 16.16 13.89
CA LYS A 161 -38.73 17.22 13.29
C LYS A 161 -38.26 17.63 11.87
N SER A 162 -37.05 17.21 11.44
CA SER A 162 -36.54 17.48 10.10
C SER A 162 -35.86 16.25 9.49
N VAL A 163 -36.12 16.04 8.19
CA VAL A 163 -35.48 15.02 7.35
C VAL A 163 -33.96 15.24 7.27
N ASP A 164 -33.52 16.49 7.33
CA ASP A 164 -32.11 16.87 7.25
C ASP A 164 -31.27 16.29 8.38
N ALA A 165 -31.82 16.21 9.61
CA ALA A 165 -31.11 15.63 10.75
C ALA A 165 -30.91 14.12 10.58
N LEU A 166 -31.94 13.41 10.08
CA LEU A 166 -31.83 11.99 9.75
C LEU A 166 -30.80 11.76 8.64
N LYS A 167 -30.89 12.54 7.56
CA LYS A 167 -29.96 12.48 6.44
C LYS A 167 -28.52 12.69 6.90
N LEU A 168 -28.28 13.72 7.71
CA LEU A 168 -26.96 14.00 8.28
C LEU A 168 -26.43 12.82 9.10
N HIS A 169 -27.26 12.24 9.96
CA HIS A 169 -26.87 11.08 10.76
C HIS A 169 -26.50 9.87 9.90
N ILE A 170 -27.31 9.56 8.88
CA ILE A 170 -27.05 8.44 7.98
C ILE A 170 -25.77 8.67 7.18
N HIS A 171 -25.52 9.90 6.68
CA HIS A 171 -24.30 10.25 5.97
C HIS A 171 -23.03 10.10 6.81
N GLU A 172 -23.13 10.20 8.13
CA GLU A 172 -22.00 10.03 9.05
C GLU A 172 -21.65 8.55 9.27
N THR A 173 -22.64 7.65 9.20
CA THR A 173 -22.45 6.23 9.48
C THR A 173 -22.24 5.40 8.22
N THR A 174 -23.02 5.67 7.18
CA THR A 174 -23.26 4.72 6.08
C THR A 174 -23.41 5.41 4.73
N PHE A 175 -23.23 4.65 3.65
CA PHE A 175 -23.39 5.13 2.30
C PHE A 175 -23.99 4.08 1.37
N TRP A 176 -24.97 4.49 0.56
CA TRP A 176 -25.44 3.73 -0.61
C TRP A 176 -25.87 4.67 -1.76
N PRO A 177 -25.86 4.19 -3.01
CA PRO A 177 -26.36 4.95 -4.15
C PRO A 177 -27.87 5.17 -4.06
N GLY A 178 -28.31 6.43 -4.12
CA GLY A 178 -29.73 6.79 -4.11
C GLY A 178 -30.30 7.17 -2.75
N MET A 179 -29.46 7.21 -1.69
CA MET A 179 -29.84 7.57 -0.33
C MET A 179 -30.64 8.88 -0.17
N ASP A 180 -30.47 9.84 -1.06
CA ASP A 180 -31.21 11.11 -1.02
C ASP A 180 -32.66 11.01 -1.53
N LYS A 181 -32.97 9.94 -2.26
CA LYS A 181 -34.29 9.69 -2.88
C LYS A 181 -35.12 8.67 -2.11
N ASP A 182 -34.45 7.77 -1.40
CA ASP A 182 -35.05 6.69 -0.61
C ASP A 182 -35.47 7.22 0.78
#